data_AF-A0A3A9J9C3-F1
#
_entry.id   AF-A0A3A9J9C3-F1
#
_cell.length_a   1.000
_cell.length_b   1.000
_cell.length_c   1.000
_cell.angle_alpha   90.00
_cell.angle_beta   90.00
_cell.angle_gamma   90.00
#
_symmetry.space_group_name_H-M   'P 1'
#
loop_
_entity.id
_entity.type
_entity.pdbx_description
1 polymer ?
#
loop_
_entity_poly.entity_id
_entity_poly.type
_entity_poly.pdbx_seq_one_letter_code
_entity_poly.pdbx_strand_id
1 'polypeptide(L)' 'MNNNEPALIRTKTLLKKLGISRSTLYRWIKEDKFPPPINKGFYSVAAINSWISREKRSS' A
#
# COMPACT_ATOMS: atom_id res chain seq x y z
N MET A 1 -20.13 -2.97 13.38
CA MET A 1 -19.20 -1.83 13.31
C MET A 1 -19.00 -1.48 11.86
N ASN A 2 -19.63 -0.41 11.41
CA ASN A 2 -19.71 -0.02 10.01
C ASN A 2 -18.49 0.87 9.70
N ASN A 3 -17.38 0.28 9.29
CA ASN A 3 -16.15 1.03 9.01
C ASN A 3 -16.07 1.40 7.51
N ASN A 4 -17.05 2.14 7.02
CA ASN A 4 -17.10 2.66 5.65
C ASN A 4 -16.28 3.95 5.46
N GLU A 5 -15.25 4.17 6.29
CA GLU A 5 -14.23 5.18 6.03
C GLU A 5 -13.06 4.53 5.28
N PRO A 6 -12.51 5.17 4.24
CA PRO A 6 -11.28 4.70 3.64
C PRO A 6 -10.16 4.86 4.66
N ALA A 7 -9.86 3.79 5.41
CA ALA A 7 -8.76 3.80 6.35
C ALA A 7 -7.47 4.19 5.60
N LEU A 8 -6.87 5.30 6.01
CA LEU A 8 -5.61 5.77 5.43
C LEU A 8 -4.44 5.25 6.26
N ILE A 9 -3.43 4.70 5.60
CA ILE A 9 -2.19 4.26 6.23
C ILE A 9 -1.04 5.19 5.87
N ARG A 10 -0.30 5.65 6.89
CA ARG A 10 0.93 6.44 6.69
C ARG A 10 2.05 5.55 6.14
N THR A 11 2.93 6.14 5.32
CA THR A 11 4.10 5.45 4.75
C THR A 11 4.89 4.66 5.78
N LYS A 12 5.20 5.24 6.96
CA LYS A 12 6.00 4.55 7.99
C LYS A 12 5.33 3.23 8.46
N THR A 13 4.03 3.26 8.68
CA THR A 13 3.25 2.08 9.08
C THR A 13 3.16 1.07 7.94
N LEU A 14 2.96 1.54 6.71
CA LEU A 14 2.90 0.70 5.51
C LEU A 14 4.21 -0.08 5.31
N LEU A 15 5.36 0.59 5.41
CA LEU A 15 6.67 -0.04 5.27
C LEU A 15 6.89 -1.13 6.31
N LYS A 16 6.51 -0.86 7.57
CA LYS A 16 6.59 -1.86 8.65
C LYS A 16 5.67 -3.05 8.39
N LYS A 17 4.45 -2.80 7.88
CA LYS A 17 3.48 -3.86 7.53
C LYS A 17 3.96 -4.75 6.39
N LEU A 18 4.64 -4.16 5.39
CA LEU A 18 5.15 -4.87 4.21
C LEU A 18 6.56 -5.45 4.41
N GLY A 19 7.28 -5.03 5.46
CA GLY A 19 8.66 -5.46 5.70
C GLY A 19 9.66 -4.94 4.66
N ILE A 20 9.38 -3.78 4.04
CA ILE A 20 10.21 -3.23 2.96
C ILE A 20 10.80 -1.85 3.30
N SER A 21 11.85 -1.48 2.56
CA SER A 21 12.45 -0.14 2.64
C SER A 21 11.64 0.90 1.85
N ARG A 22 11.85 2.19 2.17
CA ARG A 22 11.30 3.31 1.37
C ARG A 22 11.72 3.24 -0.10
N SER A 23 12.98 2.91 -0.36
CA SER A 23 13.51 2.82 -1.72
C SER A 23 12.82 1.71 -2.51
N THR A 24 12.57 0.56 -1.87
CA THR A 24 11.78 -0.53 -2.48
C THR A 24 10.37 -0.07 -2.82
N LEU A 25 9.68 0.61 -1.88
CA LEU A 25 8.34 1.14 -2.10
C LEU A 25 8.28 2.10 -3.30
N TYR A 26 9.16 3.11 -3.33
CA TYR A 26 9.17 4.07 -4.44
C TYR A 26 9.60 3.46 -5.77
N ARG A 27 10.49 2.47 -5.76
CA ARG A 27 10.82 1.70 -6.96
C ARG A 27 9.60 0.96 -7.50
N TRP A 28 8.83 0.29 -6.64
CA TRP A 28 7.61 -0.39 -7.09
C TRP A 28 6.56 0.58 -7.61
N ILE A 29 6.42 1.76 -7.00
CA ILE A 29 5.52 2.81 -7.52
C ILE A 29 6.00 3.28 -8.90
N LYS A 30 7.31 3.50 -9.10
CA LYS A 30 7.90 3.90 -10.39
C LYS A 30 7.72 2.82 -11.46
N GLU A 31 7.77 1.55 -11.07
CA GLU A 31 7.56 0.39 -11.95
C GLU A 31 6.07 0.05 -12.16
N ASP A 32 5.13 0.86 -11.65
CA ASP A 32 3.67 0.62 -11.66
C ASP A 32 3.25 -0.71 -10.97
N LYS A 33 4.13 -1.26 -10.14
CA LYS A 33 3.91 -2.51 -9.41
C LYS A 33 3.19 -2.31 -8.09
N PHE A 34 3.04 -1.08 -7.60
CA PHE A 34 2.43 -0.79 -6.30
C PHE A 34 1.56 0.47 -6.37
N PRO A 35 0.38 0.49 -5.73
CA PRO A 35 -0.52 1.65 -5.77
C PRO A 35 0.15 2.92 -5.23
N PRO A 36 0.06 4.06 -5.95
CA PRO A 36 0.63 5.31 -5.51
C PRO A 36 -0.08 5.86 -4.26
N PRO A 37 0.59 6.75 -3.49
CA PRO A 37 -0.04 7.42 -2.36
C PRO A 37 -1.15 8.36 -2.82
N ILE A 38 -2.24 8.45 -2.05
CA ILE A 38 -3.35 9.38 -2.29
C ILE A 38 -2.90 10.83 -2.07
N ASN A 39 -2.09 11.06 -1.03
CA ASN A 39 -1.57 12.38 -0.64
C ASN A 39 -0.19 12.20 0.02
N LYS A 40 0.48 13.28 0.45
CA LYS A 40 1.83 13.34 1.08
C LYS A 40 2.14 12.19 2.07
N GLY A 41 2.45 10.99 1.55
CA GLY A 41 2.74 9.77 2.31
C GLY A 41 1.53 9.03 2.93
N PHE A 42 0.32 9.19 2.38
CA PHE A 42 -0.87 8.43 2.82
C PHE A 42 -1.37 7.50 1.71
N TYR A 43 -1.72 6.26 2.07
CA TYR A 43 -2.21 5.24 1.14
C TYR A 43 -3.58 4.75 1.58
N SER A 44 -4.42 4.37 0.62
CA SER A 44 -5.71 3.74 0.91
C SER A 44 -5.49 2.30 1.35
N VAL A 45 -5.96 1.93 2.54
CA VAL A 45 -5.94 0.52 2.99
C VAL A 45 -6.67 -0.39 2.01
N ALA A 46 -7.75 0.09 1.38
CA ALA A 46 -8.46 -0.68 0.36
C ALA A 46 -7.56 -0.99 -0.86
N ALA A 47 -6.85 0.01 -1.38
CA ALA A 47 -5.91 -0.18 -2.49
C ALA A 47 -4.77 -1.14 -2.12
N ILE A 48 -4.21 -1.00 -0.92
CA ILE A 48 -3.16 -1.92 -0.43
C ILE A 48 -3.69 -3.35 -0.31
N ASN A 49 -4.87 -3.56 0.26
CA ASN A 49 -5.45 -4.89 0.41
C ASN A 49 -5.77 -5.54 -0.94
N SER A 50 -6.26 -4.75 -1.90
CA SER A 50 -6.48 -5.22 -3.27
C SER A 50 -5.16 -5.65 -3.92
N TRP A 51 -4.09 -4.87 -3.74
CA TRP A 51 -2.76 -5.21 -4.22
C TRP A 51 -2.23 -6.51 -3.59
N ILE A 52 -2.27 -6.64 -2.26
CA ILE A 52 -1.84 -7.86 -1.55
C ILE A 52 -2.61 -9.09 -2.06
N SER A 53 -3.92 -8.95 -2.27
CA SER A 53 -4.78 -10.04 -2.74
C SER A 53 -4.49 -10.45 -4.19
N ARG A 54 -3.98 -9.53 -5.01
CA ARG A 54 -3.53 -9.81 -6.38
C ARG A 54 -2.20 -10.58 -6.36
N GLU A 55 -1.23 -10.15 -5.58
CA GLU A 55 0.07 -10.83 -5.44
C GLU A 55 -0.09 -12.27 -4.93
N LYS A 56 -0.99 -12.50 -3.96
CA LYS A 56 -1.26 -13.83 -3.40
C LYS A 56 -1.88 -14.82 -4.40
N ARG A 57 -2.50 -14.36 -5.48
CA ARG A 57 -3.08 -15.22 -6.54
C ARG A 57 -2.08 -15.63 -7.61
N SER A 58 -0.88 -15.05 -7.60
CA SER A 58 0.15 -15.32 -8.60
C SER A 58 1.21 -16.31 -8.10
N SER A 59 0.96 -16.99 -6.98
CA SER A 59 1.80 -18.06 -6.39
C SER A 59 1.16 -19.42 -6.53
#